data_AF-A0A7C1T7U0-F1
#
_entry.id   AF-A0A7C1T7U0-F1
#
_cell.length_a   1.000
_cell.length_b   1.000
_cell.length_c   1.000
_cell.angle_alpha   90.00
_cell.angle_beta   90.00
_cell.angle_gamma   90.00
#
_symmetry.space_group_name_H-M   'P 1'
#
loop_
_entity.id
_entity.type
_entity.pdbx_description
1 polymer ?
#
loop_
_entity_poly.entity_id
_entity_poly.type
_entity_poly.pdbx_seq_one_letter_code
_entity_poly.pdbx_strand_id
1 'polypeptide(L)'
;MDNYPQRFIALFVLIFGLFAPVHVSASSAVVDQQVNELIPVFKTGTAMDVKLAADSLAWTGISSARLFDVAESRLLQNYLLSSKDDVAINGWLIKALAYSGNDKYRGTLETMLDKSAPRKIRGYGKSGLKDLALFVRWNPEIDQNLAGLDQQEAEQQRVKNMLASADVELLRVGAKRIYHVYHDDQVLLKLAEARLLKEYPADNDDKIFIDTMAWLCRGLASSGDGQYKAAILAVEENAPTSKLRKYAKKFARQLPDADAVAP
;
A
#
# COMPACT_ATOMS: atom_id res chain seq x y z
N MET A 1 13.59 55.54 61.47
CA MET A 1 12.89 54.23 61.46
C MET A 1 12.02 54.26 60.23
N ASP A 2 12.57 53.69 59.17
CA ASP A 2 12.14 53.76 57.78
C ASP A 2 11.00 52.78 57.50
N ASN A 3 9.99 53.21 56.75
CA ASN A 3 8.98 52.31 56.18
C ASN A 3 8.84 52.61 54.68
N TYR A 4 9.44 51.75 53.87
CA TYR A 4 9.20 51.66 52.42
C TYR A 4 7.99 50.76 52.15
N PRO A 5 7.01 51.16 51.32
CA PRO A 5 6.02 50.23 50.79
C PRO A 5 6.59 49.49 49.57
N GLN A 6 6.61 48.16 49.64
CA GLN A 6 6.96 47.28 48.53
C GLN A 6 5.90 47.35 47.43
N ARG A 7 6.34 47.67 46.20
CA ARG A 7 5.52 47.58 44.98
C ARG A 7 5.54 46.13 44.47
N PHE A 8 4.40 45.46 44.50
CA PHE A 8 4.19 44.20 43.77
C PHE A 8 4.06 44.49 42.27
N ILE A 9 5.02 44.04 41.47
CA ILE A 9 4.93 43.99 40.01
C ILE A 9 4.40 42.61 39.64
N ALA A 10 3.16 42.54 39.16
CA ALA A 10 2.61 41.31 38.58
C ALA A 10 3.15 41.14 37.15
N LEU A 11 3.99 40.13 36.94
CA LEU A 11 4.52 39.76 35.63
C LEU A 11 3.55 38.77 34.97
N PHE A 12 2.77 39.23 33.99
CA PHE A 12 1.96 38.34 33.13
C PHE A 12 2.87 37.74 32.05
N VAL A 13 3.19 36.46 32.15
CA VAL A 13 3.88 35.70 31.10
C VAL A 13 2.82 35.19 30.11
N LEU A 14 2.76 35.84 28.95
CA LEU A 14 1.91 35.44 27.82
C LEU A 14 2.65 34.33 27.04
N ILE A 15 2.30 33.08 27.30
CA ILE A 15 2.81 31.92 26.55
C ILE A 15 2.06 31.89 25.21
N PHE A 16 2.68 32.43 24.16
CA PHE A 16 2.25 32.20 22.79
C PHE A 16 2.57 30.74 22.42
N GLY A 17 1.56 29.88 22.49
CA GLY A 17 1.64 28.53 21.94
C GLY A 17 1.83 28.59 20.43
N LEU A 18 3.00 28.16 19.96
CA LEU A 18 3.26 27.84 18.56
C LEU A 18 2.39 26.64 18.17
N PHE A 19 1.15 26.89 17.74
CA PHE A 19 0.39 25.91 16.98
C PHE A 19 1.00 25.83 15.59
N ALA A 20 1.80 24.80 15.34
CA ALA A 20 2.16 24.44 13.98
C ALA A 20 0.86 24.20 13.20
N PRO A 21 0.71 24.74 11.99
CA PRO A 21 -0.46 24.46 11.17
C PRO A 21 -0.49 22.96 10.90
N VAL A 22 -1.51 22.29 11.43
CA VAL A 22 -1.85 20.94 10.99
C VAL A 22 -2.35 21.11 9.55
N HIS A 23 -1.50 20.79 8.58
CA HIS A 23 -1.92 20.69 7.19
C HIS A 23 -2.91 19.52 7.09
N VAL A 24 -4.20 19.82 7.22
CA VAL A 24 -5.26 18.91 6.82
C VAL A 24 -5.28 18.94 5.29
N SER A 25 -4.55 18.02 4.67
CA SER A 25 -4.70 17.77 3.24
C SER A 25 -6.16 17.37 2.99
N ALA A 26 -6.89 18.19 2.24
CA ALA A 26 -8.24 17.83 1.82
C ALA A 26 -8.19 16.51 1.05
N SER A 27 -9.01 15.54 1.44
CA SER A 27 -9.12 14.28 0.71
C SER A 27 -9.59 14.55 -0.71
N SER A 28 -9.07 13.82 -1.70
CA SER A 28 -9.53 13.95 -3.08
C SER A 28 -10.96 13.39 -3.20
N ALA A 29 -11.76 13.93 -4.12
CA ALA A 29 -13.14 13.50 -4.32
C ALA A 29 -13.26 11.99 -4.61
N VAL A 30 -12.28 11.42 -5.33
CA VAL A 30 -12.19 9.98 -5.60
C VAL A 30 -11.97 9.16 -4.33
N VAL A 31 -11.12 9.61 -3.41
CA VAL A 31 -10.90 8.92 -2.12
C VAL A 31 -12.17 8.98 -1.27
N ASP A 32 -12.83 10.14 -1.21
CA ASP A 32 -14.09 10.28 -0.47
C ASP A 32 -15.20 9.38 -1.03
N GLN A 33 -15.31 9.27 -2.36
CA GLN A 33 -16.22 8.34 -3.01
C GLN A 33 -15.91 6.88 -2.62
N GLN A 34 -14.65 6.45 -2.76
CA GLN A 34 -14.23 5.08 -2.41
C GLN A 34 -14.50 4.77 -0.93
N VAL A 35 -14.25 5.73 -0.03
CA VAL A 35 -14.58 5.60 1.39
C VAL A 35 -16.09 5.41 1.58
N ASN A 36 -16.94 6.20 0.90
CA ASN A 36 -18.39 6.08 1.01
C ASN A 36 -18.91 4.72 0.55
N GLU A 37 -18.33 4.17 -0.53
CA GLU A 37 -18.70 2.85 -1.07
C GLU A 37 -18.31 1.70 -0.14
N LEU A 38 -17.16 1.81 0.54
CA LEU A 38 -16.63 0.74 1.40
C LEU A 38 -17.27 0.70 2.80
N ILE A 39 -17.76 1.84 3.33
CA ILE A 39 -18.40 1.91 4.66
C ILE A 39 -19.52 0.86 4.86
N PRO A 40 -20.55 0.76 3.98
CA PRO A 40 -21.62 -0.22 4.19
C PRO A 40 -21.11 -1.67 4.14
N VAL A 41 -20.09 -1.95 3.31
CA VAL A 41 -19.46 -3.28 3.22
C VAL A 41 -18.80 -3.66 4.55
N PHE A 42 -18.00 -2.77 5.14
CA PHE A 42 -17.39 -3.07 6.43
C PHE A 42 -18.39 -3.10 7.58
N LYS A 43 -19.46 -2.31 7.51
CA LYS A 43 -20.51 -2.29 8.55
C LYS A 43 -21.30 -3.59 8.62
N THR A 44 -21.75 -4.11 7.47
CA THR A 44 -22.72 -5.23 7.45
C THR A 44 -22.51 -6.26 6.34
N GLY A 45 -21.51 -6.10 5.47
CA GLY A 45 -21.25 -7.02 4.37
C GLY A 45 -20.90 -8.43 4.81
N THR A 46 -21.06 -9.40 3.91
CA THR A 46 -20.73 -10.81 4.15
C THR A 46 -19.22 -11.03 4.26
N ALA A 47 -18.80 -12.24 4.65
CA ALA A 47 -17.39 -12.61 4.66
C ALA A 47 -16.69 -12.41 3.30
N MET A 48 -17.42 -12.64 2.19
CA MET A 48 -16.88 -12.43 0.85
C MET A 48 -16.77 -10.93 0.52
N ASP A 49 -17.80 -10.14 0.84
CA ASP A 49 -17.78 -8.70 0.56
C ASP A 49 -16.66 -8.00 1.34
N VAL A 50 -16.53 -8.31 2.63
CA VAL A 50 -15.48 -7.76 3.50
C VAL A 50 -14.10 -8.20 3.01
N LYS A 51 -13.95 -9.44 2.53
CA LYS A 51 -12.70 -9.90 1.92
C LYS A 51 -12.31 -9.05 0.71
N LEU A 52 -13.22 -8.90 -0.25
CA LEU A 52 -12.95 -8.16 -1.48
C LEU A 52 -12.63 -6.69 -1.19
N ALA A 53 -13.37 -6.08 -0.27
CA ALA A 53 -13.13 -4.72 0.20
C ALA A 53 -11.78 -4.59 0.94
N ALA A 54 -11.43 -5.53 1.82
CA ALA A 54 -10.15 -5.49 2.52
C ALA A 54 -8.97 -5.73 1.57
N ASP A 55 -9.10 -6.64 0.61
CA ASP A 55 -8.05 -6.91 -0.38
C ASP A 55 -7.83 -5.70 -1.29
N SER A 56 -8.88 -4.97 -1.68
CA SER A 56 -8.73 -3.78 -2.54
C SER A 56 -7.93 -2.66 -1.88
N LEU A 57 -8.02 -2.50 -0.56
CA LEU A 57 -7.33 -1.45 0.17
C LEU A 57 -5.80 -1.51 0.07
N ALA A 58 -5.22 -2.69 -0.21
CA ALA A 58 -3.78 -2.94 -0.21
C ALA A 58 -2.96 -2.07 -1.19
N TRP A 59 -3.62 -1.37 -2.12
CA TRP A 59 -2.99 -0.52 -3.14
C TRP A 59 -3.71 0.83 -3.32
N THR A 60 -4.58 1.22 -2.39
CA THR A 60 -5.37 2.46 -2.51
C THR A 60 -4.75 3.65 -1.80
N GLY A 61 -3.92 3.42 -0.79
CA GLY A 61 -3.39 4.49 0.07
C GLY A 61 -4.42 5.09 1.04
N ILE A 62 -5.67 4.61 1.03
CA ILE A 62 -6.75 5.16 1.86
C ILE A 62 -6.42 4.97 3.34
N SER A 63 -6.36 6.09 4.08
CA SER A 63 -6.07 6.12 5.52
C SER A 63 -7.20 6.75 6.35
N SER A 64 -8.40 6.88 5.75
CA SER A 64 -9.54 7.61 6.33
C SER A 64 -10.08 6.94 7.59
N ALA A 65 -9.95 7.62 8.74
CA ALA A 65 -10.48 7.10 10.00
C ALA A 65 -12.00 6.84 9.95
N ARG A 66 -12.73 7.62 9.15
CA ARG A 66 -14.17 7.43 8.92
C ARG A 66 -14.51 6.03 8.38
N LEU A 67 -13.66 5.46 7.54
CA LEU A 67 -13.80 4.10 7.03
C LEU A 67 -13.43 3.07 8.10
N PHE A 68 -12.25 3.23 8.67
CA PHE A 68 -11.63 2.21 9.51
C PHE A 68 -12.23 2.15 10.92
N ASP A 69 -12.82 3.24 11.43
CA ASP A 69 -13.58 3.24 12.69
C ASP A 69 -14.81 2.31 12.61
N VAL A 70 -15.42 2.19 11.42
CA VAL A 70 -16.54 1.27 11.18
C VAL A 70 -16.04 -0.19 11.20
N ALA A 71 -14.91 -0.46 10.54
CA ALA A 71 -14.29 -1.78 10.54
C ALA A 71 -13.82 -2.20 11.96
N GLU A 72 -13.21 -1.28 12.70
CA GLU A 72 -12.77 -1.46 14.08
C GLU A 72 -13.95 -1.76 14.99
N SER A 73 -15.02 -0.97 14.91
CA SER A 73 -16.21 -1.16 15.74
C SER A 73 -16.80 -2.55 15.54
N ARG A 74 -16.91 -3.00 14.28
CA ARG A 74 -17.41 -4.35 13.97
C ARG A 74 -16.47 -5.45 14.47
N LEU A 75 -15.16 -5.26 14.36
CA LEU A 75 -14.17 -6.21 14.87
C LEU A 75 -14.28 -6.36 16.38
N LEU A 76 -14.29 -5.25 17.12
CA LEU A 76 -14.35 -5.25 18.59
C LEU A 76 -15.63 -5.89 19.14
N GLN A 77 -16.74 -5.80 18.42
CA GLN A 77 -17.99 -6.47 18.79
C GLN A 77 -17.94 -8.00 18.62
N ASN A 78 -17.11 -8.50 17.69
CA ASN A 78 -17.21 -9.86 17.19
C ASN A 78 -15.94 -10.72 17.34
N TYR A 79 -14.80 -10.15 17.74
CA TYR A 79 -13.50 -10.85 17.67
C TYR A 79 -13.38 -12.09 18.57
N LEU A 80 -14.22 -12.19 19.60
CA LEU A 80 -14.30 -13.37 20.49
C LEU A 80 -15.16 -14.51 19.91
N LEU A 81 -15.97 -14.23 18.88
CA LEU A 81 -16.77 -15.24 18.21
C LEU A 81 -15.89 -16.20 17.42
N SER A 82 -16.26 -17.48 17.43
CA SER A 82 -15.41 -18.57 16.94
C SER A 82 -16.02 -19.38 15.79
N SER A 83 -17.16 -18.96 15.23
CA SER A 83 -17.67 -19.60 14.03
C SER A 83 -16.70 -19.39 12.86
N LYS A 84 -16.77 -20.26 11.84
CA LYS A 84 -15.89 -20.18 10.67
C LYS A 84 -16.03 -18.82 9.97
N ASP A 85 -17.26 -18.32 9.84
CA ASP A 85 -17.54 -17.08 9.13
C ASP A 85 -17.15 -15.86 9.97
N ASP A 86 -17.37 -15.89 11.29
CA ASP A 86 -16.92 -14.82 12.19
C ASP A 86 -15.40 -14.69 12.16
N VAL A 87 -14.68 -15.81 12.27
CA VAL A 87 -13.22 -15.81 12.21
C VAL A 87 -12.72 -15.32 10.85
N ALA A 88 -13.41 -15.62 9.76
CA ALA A 88 -13.08 -15.12 8.44
C ALA A 88 -13.29 -13.61 8.34
N ILE A 89 -14.48 -13.11 8.70
CA ILE A 89 -14.81 -11.67 8.71
C ILE A 89 -13.79 -10.90 9.55
N ASN A 90 -13.56 -11.33 10.79
CA ASN A 90 -12.65 -10.67 11.71
C ASN A 90 -11.21 -10.67 11.19
N GLY A 91 -10.76 -11.75 10.54
CA GLY A 91 -9.45 -11.77 9.88
C GLY A 91 -9.31 -10.71 8.79
N TRP A 92 -10.35 -10.51 7.97
CA TRP A 92 -10.35 -9.48 6.94
C TRP A 92 -10.49 -8.06 7.51
N LEU A 93 -11.25 -7.87 8.59
CA LEU A 93 -11.31 -6.59 9.30
C LEU A 93 -9.96 -6.22 9.90
N ILE A 94 -9.25 -7.17 10.52
CA ILE A 94 -7.87 -6.97 11.02
C ILE A 94 -6.95 -6.55 9.89
N LYS A 95 -7.05 -7.19 8.73
CA LYS A 95 -6.26 -6.85 7.55
C LYS A 95 -6.58 -5.44 7.03
N ALA A 96 -7.86 -5.06 6.98
CA ALA A 96 -8.28 -3.72 6.61
C ALA A 96 -7.72 -2.66 7.58
N LEU A 97 -7.81 -2.88 8.89
CA LEU A 97 -7.21 -1.98 9.89
C LEU A 97 -5.69 -1.85 9.72
N ALA A 98 -4.99 -2.93 9.38
CA ALA A 98 -3.58 -2.86 9.07
C ALA A 98 -3.28 -2.01 7.82
N TYR A 99 -4.08 -2.19 6.76
CA TYR A 99 -3.94 -1.42 5.52
C TYR A 99 -4.27 0.06 5.65
N SER A 100 -4.94 0.47 6.73
CA SER A 100 -5.17 1.88 7.02
C SER A 100 -3.90 2.70 7.18
N GLY A 101 -2.77 2.09 7.56
CA GLY A 101 -1.55 2.82 7.89
C GLY A 101 -1.72 3.80 9.07
N ASN A 102 -2.82 3.75 9.83
CA ASN A 102 -3.13 4.70 10.87
C ASN A 102 -2.83 4.10 12.25
N ASP A 103 -1.86 4.71 12.96
CA ASP A 103 -1.35 4.21 14.23
C ASP A 103 -2.42 4.12 15.34
N LYS A 104 -3.54 4.85 15.19
CA LYS A 104 -4.73 4.75 16.06
C LYS A 104 -5.18 3.29 16.26
N TYR A 105 -5.11 2.47 15.22
CA TYR A 105 -5.62 1.10 15.25
C TYR A 105 -4.61 0.09 15.81
N ARG A 106 -3.38 0.51 16.16
CA ARG A 106 -2.36 -0.37 16.74
C ARG A 106 -2.86 -1.07 18.01
N GLY A 107 -3.47 -0.32 18.93
CA GLY A 107 -3.98 -0.88 20.19
C GLY A 107 -5.07 -1.94 19.98
N THR A 108 -5.92 -1.74 18.97
CA THR A 108 -6.92 -2.74 18.57
C THR A 108 -6.28 -4.00 18.01
N LEU A 109 -5.25 -3.87 17.16
CA LEU A 109 -4.50 -5.01 16.64
C LEU A 109 -3.74 -5.77 17.74
N GLU A 110 -3.21 -5.06 18.74
CA GLU A 110 -2.59 -5.65 19.93
C GLU A 110 -3.61 -6.40 20.81
N THR A 111 -4.83 -5.87 20.94
CA THR A 111 -5.93 -6.56 21.64
C THR A 111 -6.23 -7.93 21.02
N MET A 112 -6.06 -8.08 19.71
CA MET A 112 -6.26 -9.37 19.03
C MET A 112 -5.24 -10.44 19.43
N LEU A 113 -4.13 -10.07 20.08
CA LEU A 113 -3.11 -11.01 20.57
C LEU A 113 -3.48 -11.64 21.91
N ASP A 114 -4.52 -11.12 22.59
CA ASP A 114 -4.93 -11.61 23.89
C ASP A 114 -5.29 -13.11 23.87
N LYS A 115 -5.03 -13.81 24.98
CA LYS A 115 -5.24 -15.26 25.07
C LYS A 115 -6.71 -15.67 24.94
N SER A 116 -7.65 -14.77 25.26
CA SER A 116 -9.09 -14.99 25.08
C SER A 116 -9.51 -15.03 23.60
N ALA A 117 -8.74 -14.39 22.71
CA ALA A 117 -9.04 -14.38 21.28
C ALA A 117 -8.74 -15.77 20.63
N PRO A 118 -9.54 -16.21 19.64
CA PRO A 118 -9.28 -17.44 18.91
C PRO A 118 -7.86 -17.48 18.32
N ARG A 119 -7.25 -18.68 18.27
CA ARG A 119 -5.85 -18.84 17.80
C ARG A 119 -5.59 -18.21 16.43
N LYS A 120 -6.54 -18.30 15.50
CA LYS A 120 -6.42 -17.69 14.17
C LYS A 120 -6.44 -16.16 14.23
N ILE A 121 -7.30 -15.58 15.07
CA ILE A 121 -7.39 -14.13 15.29
C ILE A 121 -6.07 -13.58 15.83
N ARG A 122 -5.45 -14.26 16.80
CA ARG A 122 -4.10 -13.91 17.28
C ARG A 122 -3.05 -13.93 16.16
N GLY A 123 -3.14 -14.91 15.27
CA GLY A 123 -2.29 -14.99 14.08
C GLY A 123 -2.47 -13.79 13.16
N TYR A 124 -3.73 -13.40 12.89
CA TYR A 124 -4.03 -12.23 12.08
C TYR A 124 -3.59 -10.93 12.75
N GLY A 125 -3.80 -10.74 14.06
CA GLY A 125 -3.33 -9.56 14.79
C GLY A 125 -1.81 -9.39 14.67
N LYS A 126 -1.04 -10.48 14.80
CA LYS A 126 0.42 -10.44 14.62
C LYS A 126 0.83 -10.06 13.19
N SER A 127 0.12 -10.54 12.17
CA SER A 127 0.35 -10.12 10.78
C SER A 127 -0.01 -8.66 10.60
N GLY A 128 -1.18 -8.25 11.10
CA GLY A 128 -1.71 -6.90 11.00
C GLY A 128 -0.77 -5.86 11.59
N LEU A 129 -0.08 -6.13 12.70
CA LEU A 129 0.91 -5.20 13.26
C LEU A 129 2.13 -4.99 12.35
N LYS A 130 2.56 -6.04 11.62
CA LYS A 130 3.64 -5.93 10.64
C LYS A 130 3.18 -5.17 9.41
N ASP A 131 1.99 -5.50 8.92
CA ASP A 131 1.39 -4.85 7.77
C ASP A 131 1.13 -3.37 8.08
N LEU A 132 0.60 -3.02 9.26
CA LEU A 132 0.40 -1.63 9.69
C LEU A 132 1.69 -0.81 9.57
N ALA A 133 2.83 -1.36 10.01
CA ALA A 133 4.11 -0.66 9.91
C ALA A 133 4.56 -0.40 8.46
N LEU A 134 4.19 -1.28 7.51
CA LEU A 134 4.42 -1.05 6.07
C LEU A 134 3.50 0.05 5.55
N PHE A 135 2.21 -0.05 5.84
CA PHE A 135 1.19 0.86 5.29
C PHE A 135 1.26 2.27 5.87
N VAL A 136 1.79 2.45 7.08
CA VAL A 136 2.17 3.79 7.60
C VAL A 136 3.12 4.51 6.64
N ARG A 137 4.05 3.78 6.01
CA ARG A 137 5.01 4.34 5.04
C ARG A 137 4.43 4.40 3.63
N TRP A 138 3.70 3.37 3.22
CA TRP A 138 3.24 3.26 1.84
C TRP A 138 2.05 4.16 1.52
N ASN A 139 1.11 4.35 2.44
CA ASN A 139 -0.12 5.09 2.14
C ASN A 139 0.11 6.54 1.70
N PRO A 140 0.99 7.33 2.36
CA PRO A 140 1.31 8.68 1.90
C PRO A 140 1.92 8.74 0.50
N GLU A 141 2.71 7.72 0.11
CA GLU A 141 3.27 7.64 -1.25
C GLU A 141 2.19 7.24 -2.27
N ILE A 142 1.37 6.24 -1.95
CA ILE A 142 0.31 5.76 -2.84
C ILE A 142 -0.72 6.87 -3.12
N ASP A 143 -1.15 7.61 -2.09
CA ASP A 143 -2.22 8.61 -2.15
C ASP A 143 -1.76 9.98 -2.73
N GLN A 144 -0.50 10.08 -3.17
CA GLN A 144 0.07 11.33 -3.66
C GLN A 144 -0.53 11.73 -5.03
N ASN A 145 -0.80 13.03 -5.20
CA ASN A 145 -1.19 13.65 -6.48
C ASN A 145 -2.52 13.14 -7.09
N LEU A 146 -3.50 12.79 -6.26
CA LEU A 146 -4.83 12.33 -6.73
C LEU A 146 -5.86 13.45 -6.91
N ALA A 147 -5.53 14.69 -6.55
CA ALA A 147 -6.47 15.80 -6.60
C ALA A 147 -6.89 16.12 -8.05
N GLY A 148 -8.20 16.16 -8.29
CA GLY A 148 -8.77 16.48 -9.60
C GLY A 148 -8.80 15.33 -10.60
N LEU A 149 -8.27 14.15 -10.25
CA LEU A 149 -8.31 12.96 -11.09
C LEU A 149 -9.68 12.26 -10.98
N ASP A 150 -10.11 11.65 -12.07
CA ASP A 150 -11.20 10.68 -12.03
C ASP A 150 -10.75 9.34 -11.42
N GLN A 151 -11.67 8.37 -11.32
CA GLN A 151 -11.38 7.06 -10.73
C GLN A 151 -10.30 6.29 -11.49
N GLN A 152 -10.34 6.27 -12.82
CA GLN A 152 -9.39 5.52 -13.63
C GLN A 152 -8.01 6.17 -13.57
N GLU A 153 -7.96 7.50 -13.68
CA GLU A 153 -6.74 8.30 -13.58
C GLU A 153 -6.10 8.15 -12.20
N ALA A 154 -6.89 8.17 -11.12
CA ALA A 154 -6.39 7.98 -9.76
C ALA A 154 -5.78 6.60 -9.55
N GLU A 155 -6.43 5.54 -10.04
CA GLU A 155 -5.86 4.19 -9.96
C GLU A 155 -4.57 4.05 -10.78
N GLN A 156 -4.51 4.63 -11.98
CA GLN A 156 -3.26 4.68 -12.76
C GLN A 156 -2.17 5.46 -12.01
N GLN A 157 -2.53 6.60 -11.40
CA GLN A 157 -1.60 7.44 -10.65
C GLN A 157 -1.03 6.73 -9.42
N ARG A 158 -1.85 5.96 -8.68
CA ARG A 158 -1.38 5.11 -7.57
C ARG A 158 -0.31 4.11 -8.04
N VAL A 159 -0.51 3.49 -9.20
CA VAL A 159 0.50 2.57 -9.76
C VAL A 159 1.77 3.30 -10.18
N LYS A 160 1.67 4.50 -10.76
CA LYS A 160 2.84 5.35 -11.03
C LYS A 160 3.63 5.64 -9.75
N ASN A 161 2.93 6.02 -8.68
CA ASN A 161 3.55 6.30 -7.38
C ASN A 161 4.28 5.06 -6.83
N MET A 162 3.62 3.89 -6.87
CA MET A 162 4.24 2.63 -6.45
C MET A 162 5.50 2.28 -7.25
N LEU A 163 5.47 2.44 -8.59
CA LEU A 163 6.62 2.18 -9.46
C LEU A 163 7.77 3.19 -9.26
N ALA A 164 7.45 4.40 -8.80
CA ALA A 164 8.43 5.43 -8.48
C ALA A 164 9.06 5.27 -7.08
N SER A 165 8.44 4.50 -6.19
CA SER A 165 8.87 4.38 -4.79
C SER A 165 10.32 3.89 -4.64
N ALA A 166 11.02 4.41 -3.63
CA ALA A 166 12.32 3.88 -3.22
C ALA A 166 12.18 2.59 -2.37
N ASP A 167 11.02 2.35 -1.78
CA ASP A 167 10.72 1.11 -1.07
C ASP A 167 10.52 -0.02 -2.09
N VAL A 168 11.45 -0.97 -2.11
CA VAL A 168 11.47 -2.09 -3.05
C VAL A 168 10.23 -2.98 -2.90
N GLU A 169 9.67 -3.10 -1.69
CA GLU A 169 8.45 -3.86 -1.48
C GLU A 169 7.23 -3.16 -2.11
N LEU A 170 7.17 -1.83 -2.02
CA LEU A 170 6.10 -1.05 -2.66
C LEU A 170 6.23 -1.06 -4.19
N LEU A 171 7.46 -0.93 -4.71
CA LEU A 171 7.75 -1.12 -6.13
C LEU A 171 7.24 -2.49 -6.63
N ARG A 172 7.44 -3.55 -5.84
CA ARG A 172 6.92 -4.89 -6.17
C ARG A 172 5.39 -4.92 -6.24
N VAL A 173 4.70 -4.18 -5.38
CA VAL A 173 3.23 -4.06 -5.46
C VAL A 173 2.86 -3.40 -6.79
N GLY A 174 3.51 -2.29 -7.17
CA GLY A 174 3.32 -1.65 -8.47
C GLY A 174 3.54 -2.60 -9.66
N ALA A 175 4.63 -3.36 -9.65
CA ALA A 175 4.94 -4.35 -10.69
C ALA A 175 3.87 -5.46 -10.80
N LYS A 176 3.33 -5.91 -9.67
CA LYS A 176 2.21 -6.86 -9.65
C LYS A 176 0.93 -6.27 -10.21
N ARG A 177 0.67 -4.97 -9.99
CA ARG A 177 -0.50 -4.29 -10.56
C ARG A 177 -0.44 -4.23 -12.08
N ILE A 178 0.74 -4.03 -12.67
CA ILE A 178 0.93 -4.17 -14.13
C ILE A 178 0.50 -5.55 -14.58
N TYR A 179 1.06 -6.60 -14.00
CA TYR A 179 0.75 -7.98 -14.41
C TYR A 179 -0.74 -8.34 -14.30
N HIS A 180 -1.41 -7.90 -13.23
CA HIS A 180 -2.79 -8.32 -12.96
C HIS A 180 -3.87 -7.44 -13.59
N VAL A 181 -3.60 -6.16 -13.81
CA VAL A 181 -4.63 -5.18 -14.19
C VAL A 181 -4.18 -4.32 -15.37
N TYR A 182 -2.96 -3.80 -15.34
CA TYR A 182 -2.46 -2.80 -16.30
C TYR A 182 -1.45 -3.36 -17.30
N HIS A 183 -1.72 -4.54 -17.84
CA HIS A 183 -0.79 -5.23 -18.74
C HIS A 183 -0.78 -4.62 -20.14
N ASP A 184 -1.75 -3.77 -20.47
CA ASP A 184 -1.90 -3.02 -21.73
C ASP A 184 -1.67 -1.50 -21.59
N ASP A 185 -1.44 -1.01 -20.37
CA ASP A 185 -1.20 0.41 -20.10
C ASP A 185 0.23 0.80 -20.46
N GLN A 186 0.40 1.40 -21.64
CA GLN A 186 1.69 1.78 -22.19
C GLN A 186 2.46 2.80 -21.34
N VAL A 187 1.77 3.63 -20.55
CA VAL A 187 2.42 4.60 -19.65
C VAL A 187 3.07 3.86 -18.49
N LEU A 188 2.34 2.92 -17.88
CA LEU A 188 2.83 2.12 -16.75
C LEU A 188 3.91 1.13 -17.17
N LEU A 189 3.77 0.51 -18.35
CA LEU A 189 4.77 -0.41 -18.89
C LEU A 189 6.11 0.28 -19.15
N LYS A 190 6.11 1.46 -19.78
CA LYS A 190 7.34 2.25 -19.99
C LYS A 190 8.00 2.67 -18.67
N LEU A 191 7.20 3.02 -17.66
CA LEU A 191 7.73 3.33 -16.33
C LEU A 191 8.37 2.10 -15.67
N ALA A 192 7.75 0.93 -15.81
CA ALA A 192 8.31 -0.32 -15.30
C ALA A 192 9.57 -0.76 -16.05
N GLU A 193 9.63 -0.57 -17.36
CA GLU A 193 10.84 -0.80 -18.17
C GLU A 193 11.98 0.11 -17.69
N ALA A 194 11.73 1.42 -17.60
CA ALA A 194 12.72 2.38 -17.13
C ALA A 194 13.20 2.02 -15.72
N ARG A 195 12.29 1.58 -14.84
CA ARG A 195 12.65 1.15 -13.49
C ARG A 195 13.47 -0.14 -13.48
N LEU A 196 13.11 -1.12 -14.29
CA LEU A 196 13.85 -2.37 -14.44
C LEU A 196 15.28 -2.10 -14.90
N LEU A 197 15.44 -1.36 -16.01
CA LEU A 197 16.74 -1.06 -16.62
C LEU A 197 17.66 -0.26 -15.70
N LYS A 198 17.08 0.62 -14.87
CA LYS A 198 17.84 1.37 -13.87
C LYS A 198 18.35 0.48 -12.74
N GLU A 199 17.52 -0.43 -12.22
CA GLU A 199 17.77 -1.11 -10.95
C GLU A 199 18.44 -2.48 -11.11
N TYR A 200 18.12 -3.25 -12.16
CA TYR A 200 18.65 -4.63 -12.31
C TYR A 200 20.20 -4.74 -12.28
N PRO A 201 20.99 -3.74 -12.71
CA PRO A 201 22.45 -3.83 -12.67
C PRO A 201 23.02 -3.82 -11.24
N ALA A 202 22.23 -3.45 -10.23
CA ALA A 202 22.69 -3.42 -8.85
C ALA A 202 23.13 -4.82 -8.39
N ASP A 203 24.31 -4.90 -7.78
CA ASP A 203 24.80 -6.13 -7.14
C ASP A 203 24.10 -6.33 -5.80
N ASN A 204 22.86 -6.82 -5.88
CA ASN A 204 21.98 -7.02 -4.74
C ASN A 204 21.36 -8.42 -4.81
N ASP A 205 21.70 -9.25 -3.82
CA ASP A 205 21.23 -10.64 -3.69
C ASP A 205 20.02 -10.79 -2.77
N ASP A 206 19.48 -9.69 -2.25
CA ASP A 206 18.29 -9.69 -1.41
C ASP A 206 17.11 -10.33 -2.15
N LYS A 207 16.39 -11.19 -1.41
CA LYS A 207 15.29 -11.99 -1.97
C LYS A 207 14.14 -11.11 -2.45
N ILE A 208 13.83 -10.02 -1.74
CA ILE A 208 12.76 -9.10 -2.11
C ILE A 208 13.18 -8.33 -3.35
N PHE A 209 14.43 -7.85 -3.41
CA PHE A 209 14.96 -7.19 -4.59
C PHE A 209 14.87 -8.07 -5.85
N ILE A 210 15.39 -9.30 -5.81
CA ILE A 210 15.34 -10.23 -6.94
C ILE A 210 13.90 -10.52 -7.36
N ASP A 211 13.00 -10.76 -6.39
CA ASP A 211 11.58 -11.01 -6.67
C ASP A 211 10.92 -9.79 -7.32
N THR A 212 11.27 -8.58 -6.89
CA THR A 212 10.75 -7.32 -7.44
C THR A 212 11.17 -7.14 -8.90
N MET A 213 12.46 -7.33 -9.21
CA MET A 213 12.94 -7.27 -10.60
C MET A 213 12.29 -8.35 -11.47
N ALA A 214 12.11 -9.56 -10.93
CA ALA A 214 11.40 -10.63 -11.64
C ALA A 214 9.93 -10.28 -11.91
N TRP A 215 9.26 -9.57 -10.99
CA TRP A 215 7.90 -9.05 -11.22
C TRP A 215 7.84 -7.95 -12.27
N LEU A 216 8.84 -7.07 -12.34
CA LEU A 216 8.94 -6.09 -13.43
C LEU A 216 9.09 -6.80 -14.79
N CYS A 217 10.01 -7.76 -14.92
CA CYS A 217 10.13 -8.57 -16.14
C CYS A 217 8.81 -9.27 -16.50
N ARG A 218 8.12 -9.83 -15.50
CA ARG A 218 6.83 -10.50 -15.71
C ARG A 218 5.73 -9.55 -16.14
N GLY A 219 5.66 -8.36 -15.54
CA GLY A 219 4.68 -7.32 -15.90
C GLY A 219 4.88 -6.82 -17.33
N LEU A 220 6.13 -6.60 -17.75
CA LEU A 220 6.45 -6.27 -19.14
C LEU A 220 6.06 -7.40 -20.09
N ALA A 221 6.43 -8.64 -19.77
CA ALA A 221 6.10 -9.79 -20.60
C ALA A 221 4.58 -10.05 -20.74
N SER A 222 3.77 -9.72 -19.73
CA SER A 222 2.31 -9.87 -19.82
C SER A 222 1.62 -8.95 -20.82
N SER A 223 2.31 -7.92 -21.32
CA SER A 223 1.77 -7.06 -22.38
C SER A 223 1.66 -7.77 -23.73
N GLY A 224 2.44 -8.83 -23.96
CA GLY A 224 2.58 -9.45 -25.28
C GLY A 224 3.30 -8.56 -26.31
N ASP A 225 3.77 -7.38 -25.91
CA ASP A 225 4.37 -6.39 -26.79
C ASP A 225 5.89 -6.61 -26.93
N GLY A 226 6.31 -6.93 -28.16
CA GLY A 226 7.69 -7.25 -28.49
C GLY A 226 8.69 -6.12 -28.19
N GLN A 227 8.23 -4.86 -28.08
CA GLN A 227 9.11 -3.72 -27.80
C GLN A 227 9.86 -3.88 -26.47
N TYR A 228 9.24 -4.53 -25.47
CA TYR A 228 9.84 -4.71 -24.14
C TYR A 228 10.81 -5.89 -24.05
N LYS A 229 10.91 -6.71 -25.11
CA LYS A 229 11.75 -7.92 -25.11
C LYS A 229 13.22 -7.59 -24.92
N ALA A 230 13.71 -6.52 -25.55
CA ALA A 230 15.10 -6.09 -25.45
C ALA A 230 15.49 -5.79 -24.00
N ALA A 231 14.63 -5.09 -23.24
CA ALA A 231 14.89 -4.79 -21.83
C ALA A 231 14.98 -6.06 -20.96
N ILE A 232 14.10 -7.03 -21.19
CA ILE A 232 14.13 -8.31 -20.46
C ILE A 232 15.38 -9.12 -20.83
N LEU A 233 15.79 -9.13 -22.11
CA LEU A 233 17.02 -9.79 -22.54
C LEU A 233 18.28 -9.16 -21.94
N ALA A 234 18.32 -7.83 -21.81
CA ALA A 234 19.42 -7.15 -21.13
C ALA A 234 19.58 -7.64 -19.68
N VAL A 235 18.47 -7.93 -18.99
CA VAL A 235 18.47 -8.51 -17.64
C VAL A 235 18.91 -9.98 -17.66
N GLU A 236 18.47 -10.77 -18.66
CA GLU A 236 18.93 -12.15 -18.84
C GLU A 236 20.45 -12.23 -19.01
N GLU A 237 21.03 -11.32 -19.78
CA GLU A 237 22.46 -11.32 -20.11
C GLU A 237 23.31 -10.76 -18.98
N ASN A 238 22.87 -9.64 -18.37
CA ASN A 238 23.74 -8.79 -17.58
C ASN A 238 23.39 -8.72 -16.08
N ALA A 239 22.26 -9.27 -15.62
CA ALA A 239 21.94 -9.20 -14.20
C ALA A 239 23.00 -9.93 -13.35
N PRO A 240 23.49 -9.35 -12.23
CA PRO A 240 24.54 -9.95 -11.40
C PRO A 240 24.18 -11.34 -10.88
N THR A 241 22.93 -11.53 -10.47
CA THR A 241 22.47 -12.79 -9.88
C THR A 241 21.96 -13.78 -10.93
N SER A 242 22.43 -15.02 -10.87
CA SER A 242 21.98 -16.09 -11.78
C SER A 242 20.47 -16.37 -11.67
N LYS A 243 19.88 -16.09 -10.50
CA LYS A 243 18.45 -16.27 -10.26
C LYS A 243 17.62 -15.25 -11.05
N LEU A 244 18.02 -13.98 -11.06
CA LEU A 244 17.33 -12.96 -11.84
C LEU A 244 17.45 -13.24 -13.35
N ARG A 245 18.65 -13.61 -13.83
CA ARG A 245 18.86 -14.03 -15.23
C ARG A 245 17.90 -15.16 -15.64
N LYS A 246 17.71 -16.17 -14.79
CA LYS A 246 16.76 -17.27 -15.03
C LYS A 246 15.31 -16.80 -15.15
N TYR A 247 14.87 -15.85 -14.32
CA TYR A 247 13.53 -15.30 -14.42
C TYR A 247 13.36 -14.49 -15.71
N ALA A 248 14.31 -13.60 -16.01
CA ALA A 248 14.29 -12.80 -17.23
C ALA A 248 14.19 -13.69 -18.49
N LYS A 249 15.04 -14.73 -18.58
CA LYS A 249 14.97 -15.73 -19.65
C LYS A 249 13.60 -16.36 -19.83
N LYS A 250 12.95 -16.72 -18.72
CA LYS A 250 11.61 -17.32 -18.76
C LYS A 250 10.60 -16.35 -19.36
N PHE A 251 10.66 -15.08 -18.98
CA PHE A 251 9.68 -14.07 -19.40
C PHE A 251 9.95 -13.51 -20.80
N ALA A 252 11.21 -13.38 -21.22
CA ALA A 252 11.57 -12.96 -22.59
C ALA A 252 10.98 -13.90 -23.66
N ARG A 253 10.84 -15.19 -23.36
CA ARG A 253 10.22 -16.19 -24.25
C ARG A 253 8.73 -15.99 -24.49
N GLN A 254 8.08 -15.14 -23.71
CA GLN A 254 6.65 -14.84 -23.86
C GLN A 254 6.39 -13.71 -24.86
N LEU A 255 7.44 -12.99 -25.27
CA LEU A 255 7.33 -11.86 -26.19
C LEU A 255 7.81 -12.24 -27.60
N PRO A 256 7.12 -11.75 -28.65
CA PRO A 256 7.62 -11.85 -30.01
C PRO A 256 8.90 -11.01 -30.18
N ASP A 257 9.67 -11.28 -31.23
CA ASP A 257 10.73 -10.34 -31.64
C ASP A 257 10.09 -9.00 -32.04
N ALA A 258 10.75 -7.87 -31.76
CA ALA A 258 10.17 -6.54 -31.93
C ALA A 258 9.66 -6.27 -33.36
N ASP A 259 10.30 -6.89 -34.36
CA ASP A 259 9.95 -6.74 -35.78
C ASP A 259 8.92 -7.76 -36.30
N ALA A 260 8.50 -8.71 -35.46
CA ALA A 260 7.56 -9.78 -35.84
C ALA A 260 6.08 -9.38 -35.74
N VAL A 261 5.79 -8.13 -35.38
CA VAL A 261 4.43 -7.57 -35.27
C VAL A 261 4.26 -6.44 -36.29
N ALA A 262 4.14 -6.81 -37.57
CA ALA A 262 3.45 -6.01 -38.60
C ALA A 262 3.02 -6.93 -39.76
N PRO A 263 1.84 -6.75 -40.38
CA PRO A 263 0.72 -5.85 -40.06
C PRO A 263 -0.44 -6.52 -39.28
#